data_AF-A0A9D7YH84-F1
#
_entry.id   AF-A0A9D7YH84-F1
#
_cell.length_a   1.000
_cell.length_b   1.000
_cell.length_c   1.000
_cell.angle_alpha   90.00
_cell.angle_beta   90.00
_cell.angle_gamma   90.00
#
_symmetry.space_group_name_H-M   'P 1'
#
loop_
_entity.id
_entity.type
_entity.pdbx_description
1 polymer ?
#
loop_
_entity_poly.entity_id
_entity_poly.type
_entity_poly.pdbx_seq_one_letter_code
_entity_poly.pdbx_strand_id
1 'polypeptide(L)'
;MIYVADNCGLDSELFAAAMRSRGHPVEVCPADSNLPLRVGAGTPQALVMALDRAEPAKLEALRRVRAVADSERMVIIALCRDLTPESIMALVLAGADDIIDRSQCTVESALDGVERALRRELPPWWPARLAEQGHTPATLRRVRSGEHHAMNATPGAPTRRPGSHAPLQRDGDSPGEAVWDGPPPHAPAELDDALRALRPLVKRQEMLAMLDGVTGVRAISPAVAEALRVCGRPDASLKDVVAAVRVDQAMAVKVLTLANSPLYNRGDHVRSLHHAVGRIGIQHIRLVIMNLAVMERFAAGDGPLDQAMFWEHSISTGLIFAELVRGRQGVDPDTAFTLGLLHDIGRVALSDALGPLYARVISAADAAGLPLELVEKRMLLLDHGEAAERVLRGWKFPRDLIPPIVAHHVQPTTLRRFPPHDAESIFLLALANHLAAALLLGASGNLTIYPTEELCERLRVGPDFIAGVVANTPRLTAEMRDALMTSCVETEWPDLRERLRSGLPEGFRPIYRSARPGVDAIRVFCDRLRADAEGAPNVIVAHFRTPRDAVDVWNGVLAAEQAAGVGPLPALLLCESERCDLPAASARGRRVRRLLTPFNARLFVECARRLISPGEAAGRSAA
;
A
#
# COMPACT_ATOMS: atom_id res chain seq x y z
N MET A 1 -21.88 -20.64 -7.52
CA MET A 1 -21.44 -19.38 -8.18
C MET A 1 -22.50 -18.33 -7.90
N ILE A 2 -22.15 -17.21 -7.29
CA ILE A 2 -23.05 -16.07 -7.04
C ILE A 2 -22.68 -14.96 -8.03
N TYR A 3 -23.59 -14.69 -8.95
CA TYR A 3 -23.51 -13.57 -9.88
C TYR A 3 -24.43 -12.45 -9.38
N VAL A 4 -23.92 -11.23 -9.29
CA VAL A 4 -24.71 -10.07 -8.85
C VAL A 4 -24.81 -9.06 -9.99
N ALA A 5 -26.01 -8.57 -10.27
CA ALA A 5 -26.21 -7.45 -11.18
C ALA A 5 -27.01 -6.33 -10.50
N ASP A 6 -26.68 -5.07 -10.82
CA ASP A 6 -27.61 -3.96 -10.58
C ASP A 6 -28.91 -4.31 -11.31
N ASN A 7 -30.05 -4.23 -10.62
CA ASN A 7 -31.30 -4.80 -11.12
C ASN A 7 -31.84 -4.09 -12.39
N CYS A 8 -31.22 -2.99 -12.83
CA CYS A 8 -31.47 -2.36 -14.13
C CYS A 8 -32.96 -2.05 -14.41
N GLY A 9 -33.76 -1.88 -13.34
CA GLY A 9 -35.21 -1.66 -13.43
C GLY A 9 -36.06 -2.92 -13.65
N LEU A 10 -35.46 -4.11 -13.63
CA LEU A 10 -36.15 -5.40 -13.70
C LEU A 10 -36.42 -5.95 -12.30
N ASP A 11 -37.61 -6.48 -12.08
CA ASP A 11 -37.88 -7.35 -10.94
C ASP A 11 -37.44 -8.79 -11.24
N SER A 12 -37.39 -9.63 -10.20
CA SER A 12 -36.94 -11.01 -10.31
C SER A 12 -37.82 -11.89 -11.19
N GLU A 13 -39.12 -11.60 -11.33
CA GLU A 13 -40.04 -12.38 -12.16
C GLU A 13 -39.88 -12.04 -13.64
N LEU A 14 -39.76 -10.76 -13.98
CA LEU A 14 -39.43 -10.29 -15.32
C LEU A 14 -38.07 -10.81 -15.78
N PHE A 15 -37.06 -10.77 -14.92
CA PHE A 15 -35.74 -11.33 -15.21
C PHE A 15 -35.79 -12.85 -15.42
N ALA A 16 -36.53 -13.58 -14.58
CA ALA A 16 -36.71 -15.02 -14.73
C ALA A 16 -37.49 -15.39 -16.00
N ALA A 17 -38.51 -14.62 -16.38
CA ALA A 17 -39.24 -14.81 -17.63
C ALA A 17 -38.33 -14.59 -18.85
N ALA A 18 -37.46 -13.57 -18.83
CA ALA A 18 -36.47 -13.33 -19.88
C ALA A 18 -35.49 -14.51 -20.03
N MET A 19 -34.94 -15.03 -18.92
CA MET A 19 -34.05 -16.19 -18.94
C MET A 19 -34.75 -17.46 -19.46
N ARG A 20 -36.01 -17.70 -19.07
CA ARG A 20 -36.81 -18.83 -19.57
C ARG A 20 -37.06 -18.73 -21.08
N SER A 21 -37.31 -17.51 -21.59
CA SER A 21 -37.48 -17.27 -23.03
C SER A 21 -36.22 -17.57 -23.84
N ARG A 22 -35.04 -17.49 -23.21
CA ARG A 22 -33.73 -17.86 -23.78
C ARG A 22 -33.38 -19.35 -23.59
N GLY A 23 -34.30 -20.14 -23.06
CA GLY A 23 -34.13 -21.60 -22.90
C GLY A 23 -33.42 -22.03 -21.63
N HIS A 24 -33.22 -21.12 -20.66
CA HIS A 24 -32.60 -21.42 -19.37
C HIS A 24 -33.68 -21.60 -18.29
N PRO A 25 -33.87 -22.81 -17.73
CA PRO A 25 -34.84 -23.02 -16.67
C PRO A 25 -34.34 -22.38 -15.38
N VAL A 26 -35.00 -21.31 -14.94
CA VAL A 26 -34.67 -20.58 -13.71
C VAL A 26 -35.87 -20.47 -12.79
N GLU A 27 -35.62 -20.50 -11.48
CA GLU A 27 -36.63 -20.38 -10.44
C GLU A 27 -36.37 -19.13 -9.58
N VAL A 28 -37.44 -18.39 -9.25
CA VAL A 28 -37.34 -17.20 -8.42
C VAL A 28 -37.43 -17.61 -6.96
N CYS A 29 -36.44 -17.22 -6.18
CA CYS A 29 -36.37 -17.48 -4.74
C CYS A 29 -36.67 -16.19 -3.98
N PRO A 30 -37.68 -16.16 -3.09
CA PRO A 30 -37.93 -14.99 -2.25
C PRO A 30 -36.75 -14.71 -1.32
N ALA A 31 -36.40 -13.43 -1.18
CA ALA A 31 -35.25 -12.95 -0.40
C ALA A 31 -35.26 -13.42 1.07
N ASP A 32 -36.46 -13.64 1.61
CA ASP A 32 -36.71 -14.00 3.01
C ASP A 32 -37.09 -15.47 3.20
N SER A 33 -36.97 -16.30 2.15
CA SER A 33 -37.42 -17.70 2.22
C SER A 33 -36.52 -18.55 3.14
N ASN A 34 -37.16 -19.30 4.04
CA ASN A 34 -36.55 -20.36 4.86
C ASN A 34 -36.90 -21.76 4.32
N LEU A 35 -37.43 -21.84 3.10
CA LEU A 35 -37.96 -23.09 2.57
C LEU A 35 -36.84 -24.03 2.11
N PRO A 36 -36.91 -25.32 2.43
CA PRO A 36 -36.08 -26.32 1.77
C PRO A 36 -36.55 -26.36 0.31
N LEU A 37 -35.75 -25.82 -0.61
CA LEU A 37 -35.99 -25.90 -2.05
C LEU A 37 -36.20 -27.38 -2.41
N ARG A 38 -37.45 -27.79 -2.61
CA ARG A 38 -37.77 -29.15 -3.07
C ARG A 38 -37.50 -29.18 -4.56
N VAL A 39 -36.30 -29.64 -4.91
CA VAL A 39 -35.90 -29.90 -6.29
C VAL A 39 -36.72 -31.09 -6.82
N GLY A 40 -37.81 -30.80 -7.53
CA GLY A 40 -38.57 -31.79 -8.29
C GLY A 40 -37.92 -32.11 -9.64
N ALA A 41 -38.37 -33.18 -10.31
CA ALA A 41 -37.89 -33.57 -11.62
C ALA A 41 -38.13 -32.45 -12.66
N GLY A 42 -37.05 -31.76 -13.03
CA GLY A 42 -37.08 -30.51 -13.79
C GLY A 42 -36.13 -29.45 -13.21
N THR A 43 -34.97 -29.88 -12.71
CA THR A 43 -34.03 -29.11 -11.90
C THR A 43 -33.63 -27.79 -12.56
N PRO A 44 -33.88 -26.61 -11.94
CA PRO A 44 -33.49 -25.33 -12.52
C PRO A 44 -31.97 -25.21 -12.61
N GLN A 45 -31.47 -24.57 -13.66
CA GLN A 45 -30.04 -24.29 -13.84
C GLN A 45 -29.58 -23.09 -12.98
N ALA A 46 -30.53 -22.20 -12.62
CA ALA A 46 -30.26 -21.02 -11.82
C ALA A 46 -31.38 -20.69 -10.84
N LEU A 47 -31.00 -20.05 -9.73
CA LEU A 47 -31.90 -19.43 -8.78
C LEU A 47 -31.77 -17.91 -8.89
N VAL A 48 -32.88 -17.19 -9.09
CA VAL A 48 -32.91 -15.72 -9.13
C VAL A 48 -33.41 -15.20 -7.79
N MET A 49 -32.62 -14.37 -7.13
CA MET A 49 -32.94 -13.79 -5.82
C MET A 49 -32.92 -12.26 -5.92
N ALA A 50 -34.06 -11.62 -5.64
CA ALA A 50 -34.11 -10.17 -5.49
C ALA A 50 -33.56 -9.78 -4.12
N LEU A 51 -32.47 -9.02 -4.07
CA LEU A 51 -31.93 -8.48 -2.83
C LEU A 51 -32.49 -7.10 -2.51
N ASP A 52 -32.84 -6.30 -3.51
CA ASP A 52 -33.18 -4.86 -3.41
C ASP A 52 -32.09 -3.99 -2.75
N ARG A 53 -31.52 -4.37 -1.59
CA ARG A 53 -30.36 -3.78 -0.91
C ARG A 53 -29.55 -4.88 -0.21
N ALA A 54 -28.23 -4.69 -0.07
CA ALA A 54 -27.33 -5.63 0.58
C ALA A 54 -27.42 -5.59 2.13
N GLU A 55 -28.62 -5.74 2.67
CA GLU A 55 -28.86 -5.72 4.12
C GLU A 55 -28.41 -7.04 4.78
N PRO A 56 -27.96 -7.01 6.05
CA PRO A 56 -27.41 -8.18 6.73
C PRO A 56 -28.33 -9.42 6.71
N ALA A 57 -29.65 -9.23 6.86
CA ALA A 57 -30.61 -10.33 6.83
C ALA A 57 -30.70 -11.04 5.47
N LYS A 58 -30.62 -10.26 4.37
CA LYS A 58 -30.68 -10.76 3.00
C LYS A 58 -29.36 -11.36 2.54
N LEU A 59 -28.23 -10.80 2.98
CA LEU A 59 -26.90 -11.40 2.78
C LEU A 59 -26.78 -12.75 3.50
N GLU A 60 -27.38 -12.87 4.69
CA GLU A 60 -27.41 -14.13 5.41
C GLU A 60 -28.33 -15.16 4.75
N ALA A 61 -29.46 -14.72 4.17
CA ALA A 61 -30.28 -15.57 3.31
C ALA A 61 -29.52 -16.03 2.05
N LEU A 62 -28.78 -15.13 1.40
CA LEU A 62 -27.94 -15.44 0.23
C LEU A 62 -26.88 -16.51 0.58
N ARG A 63 -26.22 -16.41 1.73
CA ARG A 63 -25.26 -17.42 2.22
C ARG A 63 -25.91 -18.79 2.43
N ARG A 64 -27.12 -18.82 2.99
CA ARG A 64 -27.87 -20.08 3.17
C ARG A 64 -28.25 -20.70 1.84
N VAL A 65 -28.76 -19.91 0.90
CA VAL A 65 -29.12 -20.38 -0.45
C VAL A 65 -27.88 -20.88 -1.20
N ARG A 66 -26.71 -20.23 -1.01
CA ARG A 66 -25.42 -20.70 -1.56
C ARG A 66 -25.08 -22.11 -1.15
N ALA A 67 -25.21 -22.44 0.12
CA ALA A 67 -24.88 -23.79 0.60
C ALA A 67 -25.70 -24.87 -0.11
N VAL A 68 -26.97 -24.58 -0.45
CA VAL A 68 -27.86 -25.47 -1.20
C VAL A 68 -27.55 -25.47 -2.70
N ALA A 69 -27.28 -24.30 -3.28
CA ALA A 69 -26.93 -24.18 -4.70
C ALA A 69 -25.60 -24.86 -5.02
N ASP A 70 -24.61 -24.81 -4.11
CA ASP A 70 -23.31 -25.46 -4.29
C ASP A 70 -23.45 -27.00 -4.25
N SER A 71 -24.33 -27.56 -3.41
CA SER A 71 -24.60 -29.02 -3.39
C SER A 71 -25.29 -29.50 -4.66
N GLU A 72 -26.20 -28.69 -5.21
CA GLU A 72 -26.98 -29.02 -6.42
C GLU A 72 -26.38 -28.45 -7.72
N ARG A 73 -25.18 -27.85 -7.64
CA ARG A 73 -24.43 -27.27 -8.78
C ARG A 73 -25.14 -26.15 -9.54
N MET A 74 -26.03 -25.41 -8.88
CA MET A 74 -26.80 -24.30 -9.44
C MET A 74 -26.02 -22.97 -9.40
N VAL A 75 -26.38 -22.04 -10.28
CA VAL A 75 -25.93 -20.64 -10.22
C VAL A 75 -26.94 -19.80 -9.45
N ILE A 76 -26.48 -18.93 -8.56
CA ILE A 76 -27.32 -17.95 -7.89
C ILE A 76 -27.14 -16.61 -8.59
N ILE A 77 -28.25 -16.01 -9.00
CA ILE A 77 -28.32 -14.69 -9.61
C ILE A 77 -28.97 -13.76 -8.59
N ALA A 78 -28.19 -12.85 -8.03
CA ALA A 78 -28.67 -11.86 -7.08
C ALA A 78 -28.89 -10.51 -7.79
N LEU A 79 -30.13 -10.03 -7.78
CA LEU A 79 -30.48 -8.72 -8.33
C LEU A 79 -30.54 -7.70 -7.19
N CYS A 80 -29.58 -6.79 -7.13
CA CYS A 80 -29.51 -5.76 -6.10
C CYS A 80 -29.82 -4.39 -6.72
N ARG A 81 -30.58 -3.54 -6.02
CA ARG A 81 -30.79 -2.15 -6.44
C ARG A 81 -29.69 -1.29 -5.84
N ASP A 82 -29.18 -0.34 -6.62
CA ASP A 82 -28.23 0.68 -6.17
C ASP A 82 -26.97 0.09 -5.49
N LEU A 83 -26.12 -0.58 -6.27
CA LEU A 83 -24.85 -1.15 -5.81
C LEU A 83 -23.85 -0.05 -5.40
N THR A 84 -23.87 0.37 -4.13
CA THR A 84 -22.83 1.25 -3.56
C THR A 84 -21.53 0.47 -3.28
N PRO A 85 -20.36 1.12 -3.18
CA PRO A 85 -19.10 0.47 -2.80
C PRO A 85 -19.18 -0.38 -1.53
N GLU A 86 -19.94 0.08 -0.52
CA GLU A 86 -20.16 -0.63 0.74
C GLU A 86 -21.00 -1.90 0.53
N SER A 87 -22.05 -1.81 -0.29
CA SER A 87 -22.92 -2.94 -0.63
C SER A 87 -22.19 -4.00 -1.45
N ILE A 88 -21.33 -3.58 -2.40
CA ILE A 88 -20.46 -4.45 -3.20
C ILE A 88 -19.52 -5.21 -2.27
N MET A 89 -18.87 -4.52 -1.33
CA MET A 89 -17.99 -5.16 -0.35
C MET A 89 -18.75 -6.20 0.51
N ALA A 90 -19.96 -5.86 0.96
CA ALA A 90 -20.79 -6.78 1.75
C ALA A 90 -21.23 -8.03 0.96
N LEU A 91 -21.49 -7.89 -0.34
CA LEU A 91 -21.83 -8.97 -1.27
C LEU A 91 -20.63 -9.86 -1.59
N VAL A 92 -19.44 -9.28 -1.79
CA VAL A 92 -18.18 -10.03 -1.94
C VAL A 92 -17.86 -10.83 -0.67
N LEU A 93 -18.11 -10.26 0.52
CA LEU A 93 -17.96 -10.98 1.79
C LEU A 93 -19.05 -12.03 2.02
N ALA A 94 -20.21 -11.92 1.37
CA ALA A 94 -21.19 -13.01 1.25
C ALA A 94 -20.79 -14.05 0.18
N GLY A 95 -19.72 -13.76 -0.56
CA GLY A 95 -19.06 -14.64 -1.51
C GLY A 95 -19.61 -14.55 -2.93
N ALA A 96 -20.05 -13.37 -3.35
CA ALA A 96 -20.24 -13.05 -4.77
C ALA A 96 -18.97 -13.39 -5.57
N ASP A 97 -19.12 -14.21 -6.61
CA ASP A 97 -18.03 -14.64 -7.49
C ASP A 97 -17.89 -13.70 -8.70
N ASP A 98 -18.96 -12.98 -9.07
CA ASP A 98 -18.97 -11.98 -10.16
C ASP A 98 -20.00 -10.87 -9.88
N ILE A 99 -19.71 -9.62 -10.27
CA ILE A 99 -20.54 -8.43 -9.99
C ILE A 99 -20.56 -7.48 -11.20
N ILE A 100 -21.75 -7.13 -11.70
CA ILE A 100 -21.98 -6.09 -12.71
C ILE A 100 -22.66 -4.88 -12.07
N ASP A 101 -21.93 -3.76 -12.02
CA ASP A 101 -22.40 -2.46 -11.52
C ASP A 101 -23.19 -1.66 -12.57
N ARG A 102 -23.96 -0.66 -12.12
CA ARG A 102 -24.81 0.26 -12.89
C ARG A 102 -24.09 0.94 -14.05
N SER A 103 -22.79 1.20 -13.93
CA SER A 103 -21.96 1.76 -15.00
C SER A 103 -21.84 0.84 -16.24
N GLN A 104 -22.14 -0.46 -16.07
CA GLN A 104 -22.01 -1.50 -17.10
C GLN A 104 -23.30 -2.31 -17.32
N CYS A 105 -24.35 -2.05 -16.53
CA CYS A 105 -25.59 -2.81 -16.56
C CYS A 105 -26.59 -2.24 -17.58
N THR A 106 -26.90 -3.05 -18.58
CA THR A 106 -28.13 -3.00 -19.39
C THR A 106 -28.85 -4.33 -19.19
N VAL A 107 -30.15 -4.40 -19.52
CA VAL A 107 -30.89 -5.67 -19.45
C VAL A 107 -30.19 -6.77 -20.26
N GLU A 108 -29.67 -6.44 -21.44
CA GLU A 108 -28.97 -7.38 -22.31
C GLU A 108 -27.62 -7.81 -21.71
N SER A 109 -26.80 -6.88 -21.21
CA SER A 109 -25.51 -7.22 -20.61
C SER A 109 -25.63 -8.01 -19.31
N ALA A 110 -26.71 -7.80 -18.55
CA ALA A 110 -27.03 -8.58 -17.36
C ALA A 110 -27.43 -10.02 -17.72
N LEU A 111 -28.26 -10.22 -18.75
CA LEU A 111 -28.65 -11.55 -19.24
C LEU A 111 -27.44 -12.29 -19.85
N ASP A 112 -26.60 -11.61 -20.65
CA ASP A 112 -25.39 -12.18 -21.24
C ASP A 112 -24.33 -12.56 -20.19
N GLY A 113 -24.20 -11.78 -19.12
CA GLY A 113 -23.33 -12.12 -17.99
C GLY A 113 -23.81 -13.38 -17.26
N VAL A 114 -25.12 -13.51 -17.05
CA VAL A 114 -25.72 -14.71 -16.44
C VAL A 114 -25.60 -15.93 -17.33
N GLU A 115 -25.84 -15.81 -18.64
CA GLU A 115 -25.68 -16.95 -19.56
C GLU A 115 -24.24 -17.47 -19.58
N ARG A 116 -23.25 -16.57 -19.52
CA ARG A 116 -21.85 -16.96 -19.35
C ARG A 116 -21.62 -17.70 -18.02
N ALA A 117 -22.17 -17.18 -16.92
CA ALA A 117 -22.10 -17.84 -15.62
C ALA A 117 -22.75 -19.25 -15.64
N LEU A 118 -23.90 -19.41 -16.31
CA LEU A 118 -24.63 -20.68 -16.42
C LEU A 118 -23.92 -21.72 -17.29
N ARG A 119 -23.31 -21.27 -18.40
CA ARG A 119 -22.47 -22.12 -19.24
C ARG A 119 -21.12 -22.43 -18.57
N ARG A 120 -20.87 -21.84 -17.39
CA ARG A 120 -19.56 -21.83 -16.68
C ARG A 120 -18.44 -21.37 -17.61
N GLU A 121 -18.82 -20.53 -18.55
CA GLU A 121 -17.91 -19.86 -19.47
C GLU A 121 -17.30 -18.73 -18.68
N LEU A 122 -16.02 -18.91 -18.39
CA LEU A 122 -15.23 -17.85 -17.81
C LEU A 122 -15.24 -16.67 -18.80
N PRO A 123 -15.36 -15.43 -18.33
CA PRO A 123 -15.57 -14.28 -19.20
C PRO A 123 -14.50 -14.24 -20.30
N PRO A 124 -14.75 -13.68 -21.51
CA PRO A 124 -13.91 -13.89 -22.70
C PRO A 124 -12.41 -13.59 -22.53
N TRP A 125 -12.06 -12.75 -21.55
CA TRP A 125 -10.67 -12.42 -21.19
C TRP A 125 -9.97 -13.49 -20.32
N TRP A 126 -10.70 -14.47 -19.81
CA TRP A 126 -10.22 -15.50 -18.89
C TRP A 126 -9.52 -16.69 -19.57
N PRO A 127 -9.99 -17.24 -20.71
CA PRO A 127 -9.29 -18.34 -21.39
C PRO A 127 -7.95 -17.91 -22.04
N ALA A 128 -7.82 -16.65 -22.47
CA ALA A 128 -6.55 -16.11 -22.98
C ALA A 128 -5.43 -16.17 -21.93
N ARG A 129 -5.79 -15.98 -20.64
CA ARG A 129 -4.85 -16.00 -19.51
C ARG A 129 -4.39 -17.40 -19.11
N LEU A 130 -5.19 -18.43 -19.39
CA LEU A 130 -4.84 -19.83 -19.08
C LEU A 130 -4.07 -20.51 -20.23
N ALA A 131 -4.31 -20.08 -21.49
CA ALA A 131 -3.55 -20.57 -22.63
C ALA A 131 -2.05 -20.20 -22.56
N GLU A 132 -1.69 -19.07 -21.94
CA GLU A 132 -0.28 -18.67 -21.71
C GLU A 132 0.41 -19.45 -20.57
N GLN A 133 -0.34 -20.15 -19.71
CA GLN A 133 0.21 -20.94 -18.60
C GLN A 133 0.35 -22.43 -18.92
N GLY A 134 0.22 -22.83 -20.19
CA GLY A 134 0.68 -24.12 -20.68
C GLY A 134 -0.14 -25.35 -20.28
N HIS A 135 -1.37 -25.21 -19.80
CA HIS A 135 -2.24 -26.37 -19.57
C HIS A 135 -2.96 -26.77 -20.86
N THR A 136 -2.60 -27.95 -21.41
CA THR A 136 -3.26 -28.54 -22.58
C THR A 136 -4.55 -29.30 -22.20
N PRO A 137 -5.47 -29.56 -23.17
CA PRO A 137 -6.74 -30.25 -22.93
C PRO A 137 -6.64 -31.66 -22.30
N ALA A 138 -5.45 -32.27 -22.26
CA ALA A 138 -5.22 -33.58 -21.67
C ALA A 138 -5.30 -33.59 -20.14
N THR A 139 -4.98 -32.49 -19.46
CA THR A 139 -4.96 -32.39 -17.99
C THR A 139 -6.38 -32.38 -17.39
N LEU A 140 -7.38 -31.95 -18.17
CA LEU A 140 -8.78 -31.89 -17.77
C LEU A 140 -9.46 -33.28 -17.69
N ARG A 141 -8.85 -34.35 -18.23
CA ARG A 141 -9.40 -35.71 -18.14
C ARG A 141 -9.13 -36.42 -16.81
N ARG A 142 -8.14 -36.00 -16.01
CA ARG A 142 -7.81 -36.69 -14.74
C ARG A 142 -8.70 -36.32 -13.55
N VAL A 143 -9.46 -35.23 -13.64
CA VAL A 143 -10.45 -34.85 -12.61
C VAL A 143 -11.78 -35.59 -12.80
N ARG A 144 -11.92 -36.46 -13.82
CA ARG A 144 -13.13 -37.26 -14.07
C ARG A 144 -13.22 -38.59 -13.31
N SER A 145 -12.16 -39.08 -12.67
CA SER A 145 -12.23 -40.31 -11.87
C SER A 145 -12.15 -39.96 -10.39
N GLY A 146 -13.33 -39.94 -9.76
CA GLY A 146 -13.48 -39.61 -8.34
C GLY A 146 -12.90 -40.68 -7.41
N GLU A 147 -12.71 -40.29 -6.17
CA GLU A 147 -12.87 -41.17 -5.02
C GLU A 147 -13.19 -40.31 -3.78
N HIS A 148 -14.37 -40.59 -3.23
CA HIS A 148 -14.87 -40.10 -1.95
C HIS A 148 -13.93 -40.50 -0.81
N HIS A 149 -13.97 -39.79 0.32
CA HIS A 149 -14.07 -40.43 1.65
C HIS A 149 -14.81 -39.49 2.62
N ALA A 150 -15.90 -40.01 3.18
CA ALA A 150 -16.74 -39.40 4.20
C ALA A 150 -16.18 -39.65 5.61
N MET A 151 -16.55 -38.82 6.59
CA MET A 151 -16.79 -39.27 7.97
C MET A 151 -17.56 -38.23 8.82
N ASN A 152 -18.83 -38.53 9.05
CA ASN A 152 -19.58 -38.61 10.32
C ASN A 152 -19.71 -37.43 11.33
N ALA A 153 -20.99 -37.04 11.52
CA ALA A 153 -21.82 -37.25 12.74
C ALA A 153 -22.12 -36.10 13.74
N THR A 154 -23.31 -35.48 13.54
CA THR A 154 -24.50 -35.38 14.46
C THR A 154 -24.49 -34.55 15.79
N PRO A 155 -25.66 -34.19 16.38
CA PRO A 155 -26.02 -32.78 16.66
C PRO A 155 -26.51 -32.50 18.10
N GLY A 156 -26.87 -31.25 18.41
CA GLY A 156 -27.64 -30.93 19.63
C GLY A 156 -27.85 -29.43 19.89
N ALA A 157 -29.02 -28.92 19.52
CA ALA A 157 -29.66 -27.74 20.13
C ALA A 157 -30.46 -28.23 21.39
N PRO A 158 -31.05 -27.41 22.30
CA PRO A 158 -31.76 -26.16 21.98
C PRO A 158 -31.85 -25.03 23.06
N THR A 159 -32.18 -23.82 22.58
CA THR A 159 -33.16 -22.82 23.11
C THR A 159 -33.00 -22.16 24.50
N ARG A 160 -33.06 -20.81 24.55
CA ARG A 160 -34.28 -19.99 24.79
C ARG A 160 -33.98 -18.47 24.78
N ARG A 161 -35.01 -17.71 24.43
CA ARG A 161 -35.14 -16.26 24.13
C ARG A 161 -35.38 -15.39 25.42
N PRO A 162 -35.94 -14.15 25.36
CA PRO A 162 -35.35 -12.86 24.95
C PRO A 162 -35.69 -11.70 25.93
N GLY A 163 -35.24 -10.48 25.60
CA GLY A 163 -35.87 -9.22 26.03
C GLY A 163 -34.97 -8.36 26.91
N SER A 164 -35.08 -7.04 26.93
CA SER A 164 -35.83 -6.08 26.12
C SER A 164 -35.45 -4.67 26.64
N HIS A 165 -35.67 -3.65 25.81
CA HIS A 165 -35.84 -2.23 26.17
C HIS A 165 -34.61 -1.39 26.55
N ALA A 166 -34.21 -0.57 25.58
CA ALA A 166 -33.74 0.80 25.81
C ALA A 166 -34.86 1.67 26.41
N PRO A 167 -34.50 2.81 27.03
CA PRO A 167 -35.04 4.06 26.49
C PRO A 167 -34.04 5.25 26.46
N LEU A 168 -34.24 6.08 25.43
CA LEU A 168 -33.92 7.52 25.31
C LEU A 168 -34.42 8.29 26.56
N GLN A 169 -33.98 9.47 26.99
CA GLN A 169 -33.33 10.65 26.41
C GLN A 169 -33.08 11.62 27.60
N ARG A 170 -32.16 12.59 27.51
CA ARG A 170 -32.43 14.02 27.84
C ARG A 170 -31.18 14.89 27.71
N ASP A 171 -31.34 15.95 26.91
CA ASP A 171 -30.45 17.09 26.76
C ASP A 171 -30.40 17.97 28.01
N GLY A 172 -29.25 18.60 28.23
CA GLY A 172 -29.03 19.64 29.23
C GLY A 172 -27.70 20.34 29.00
N ASP A 173 -27.76 21.57 28.48
CA ASP A 173 -26.63 22.49 28.29
C ASP A 173 -25.85 22.76 29.59
N SER A 174 -24.51 22.77 29.49
CA SER A 174 -23.57 23.19 30.52
C SER A 174 -22.32 23.84 29.90
N PRO A 175 -21.56 24.69 30.63
CA PRO A 175 -20.63 25.65 30.03
C PRO A 175 -19.31 25.00 29.57
N GLY A 176 -19.04 25.06 28.27
CA GLY A 176 -17.70 25.17 27.66
C GLY A 176 -16.61 24.21 28.15
N GLU A 177 -16.90 22.90 28.20
CA GLU A 177 -15.85 21.87 28.27
C GLU A 177 -15.11 21.80 26.93
N ALA A 178 -13.82 21.40 26.95
CA ALA A 178 -13.11 21.12 25.72
C ALA A 178 -13.88 20.06 24.92
N VAL A 179 -14.35 20.41 23.73
CA VAL A 179 -15.09 19.48 22.86
C VAL A 179 -14.10 18.43 22.36
N TRP A 180 -14.07 17.30 23.06
CA TRP A 180 -13.38 16.09 22.65
C TRP A 180 -14.27 15.35 21.66
N ASP A 181 -14.13 15.65 20.37
CA ASP A 181 -14.91 14.99 19.32
C ASP A 181 -14.35 13.59 19.01
N GLY A 182 -14.49 12.63 19.92
CA GLY A 182 -14.27 11.19 19.66
C GLY A 182 -12.81 10.69 19.75
N PRO A 183 -12.63 9.35 19.86
CA PRO A 183 -11.32 8.72 19.96
C PRO A 183 -10.47 8.99 18.70
N PRO A 184 -9.13 8.96 18.80
CA PRO A 184 -8.26 9.02 17.63
C PRO A 184 -8.66 7.93 16.62
N PRO A 185 -8.42 8.12 15.31
CA PRO A 185 -8.70 7.06 14.33
C PRO A 185 -7.93 5.76 14.60
N HIS A 186 -6.84 5.80 15.37
CA HIS A 186 -6.20 4.61 15.94
C HIS A 186 -5.61 4.95 17.32
N ALA A 187 -6.23 4.52 18.39
CA ALA A 187 -5.61 4.31 19.70
C ALA A 187 -4.72 3.02 19.62
N PRO A 188 -3.58 2.78 20.33
CA PRO A 188 -2.83 1.52 20.19
C PRO A 188 -3.66 0.27 20.52
N ALA A 189 -4.68 0.38 21.37
CA ALA A 189 -5.68 -0.68 21.53
C ALA A 189 -6.43 -0.95 20.21
N GLU A 190 -6.78 0.11 19.47
CA GLU A 190 -7.41 0.06 18.14
C GLU A 190 -6.43 -0.31 17.01
N LEU A 191 -5.13 -0.01 17.13
CA LEU A 191 -4.08 -0.48 16.21
C LEU A 191 -3.96 -2.00 16.30
N ASP A 192 -3.81 -2.49 17.54
CA ASP A 192 -3.76 -3.93 17.80
C ASP A 192 -5.09 -4.59 17.40
N ASP A 193 -6.23 -3.95 17.63
CA ASP A 193 -7.54 -4.47 17.19
C ASP A 193 -7.72 -4.44 15.67
N ALA A 194 -7.26 -3.39 14.99
CA ALA A 194 -7.27 -3.28 13.53
C ALA A 194 -6.37 -4.36 12.91
N LEU A 195 -5.15 -4.53 13.42
CA LEU A 195 -4.26 -5.63 13.02
C LEU A 195 -4.86 -7.00 13.37
N ARG A 196 -5.49 -7.15 14.54
CA ARG A 196 -6.21 -8.38 14.91
C ARG A 196 -7.38 -8.64 14.00
N ALA A 197 -8.06 -7.64 13.45
CA ALA A 197 -9.21 -7.78 12.56
C ALA A 197 -8.81 -8.29 11.17
N LEU A 198 -7.63 -7.91 10.68
CA LEU A 198 -7.09 -8.44 9.43
C LEU A 198 -6.90 -9.96 9.50
N ARG A 199 -7.07 -10.65 8.37
CA ARG A 199 -6.95 -12.12 8.27
C ARG A 199 -5.93 -12.48 7.19
N PRO A 200 -5.16 -13.57 7.37
CA PRO A 200 -4.31 -14.09 6.31
C PRO A 200 -5.14 -14.40 5.06
N LEU A 201 -4.69 -13.92 3.91
CA LEU A 201 -5.32 -14.18 2.62
C LEU A 201 -4.89 -15.53 2.02
N VAL A 202 -3.70 -15.99 2.40
CA VAL A 202 -2.99 -17.11 1.80
C VAL A 202 -2.12 -17.79 2.86
N LYS A 203 -1.85 -19.08 2.70
CA LYS A 203 -0.93 -19.78 3.61
C LYS A 203 0.51 -19.39 3.28
N ARG A 204 1.37 -19.39 4.29
CA ARG A 204 2.79 -19.01 4.12
C ARG A 204 3.49 -19.86 3.05
N GLN A 205 3.22 -21.17 3.01
CA GLN A 205 3.84 -22.05 2.01
C GLN A 205 3.38 -21.73 0.58
N GLU A 206 2.11 -21.36 0.40
CA GLU A 206 1.56 -20.95 -0.89
C GLU A 206 2.17 -19.61 -1.33
N MET A 207 2.30 -18.66 -0.40
CA MET A 207 2.98 -17.38 -0.63
C MET A 207 4.43 -17.58 -1.08
N LEU A 208 5.19 -18.44 -0.40
CA LEU A 208 6.57 -18.74 -0.79
C LEU A 208 6.65 -19.37 -2.19
N ALA A 209 5.72 -20.25 -2.54
CA ALA A 209 5.66 -20.86 -3.87
C ALA A 209 5.30 -19.84 -4.97
N MET A 210 4.43 -18.87 -4.69
CA MET A 210 4.11 -17.78 -5.61
C MET A 210 5.34 -16.89 -5.84
N LEU A 211 6.06 -16.54 -4.78
CA LEU A 211 7.32 -15.79 -4.90
C LEU A 211 8.40 -16.57 -5.65
N ASP A 212 8.46 -17.89 -5.49
CA ASP A 212 9.38 -18.73 -6.26
C ASP A 212 9.13 -18.63 -7.77
N GLY A 213 7.86 -18.56 -8.18
CA GLY A 213 7.47 -18.31 -9.55
C GLY A 213 7.99 -16.98 -10.11
N VAL A 214 8.14 -15.96 -9.27
CA VAL A 214 8.74 -14.66 -9.64
C VAL A 214 10.27 -14.71 -9.62
N THR A 215 10.87 -15.49 -8.70
CA THR A 215 12.32 -15.75 -8.69
C THR A 215 12.78 -16.60 -9.89
N GLY A 216 11.86 -17.40 -10.45
CA GLY A 216 11.97 -18.07 -11.75
C GLY A 216 11.74 -17.09 -12.90
N VAL A 217 12.65 -16.13 -13.01
CA VAL A 217 12.63 -14.97 -13.92
C VAL A 217 12.06 -15.28 -15.32
N ARG A 218 10.96 -14.60 -15.69
CA ARG A 218 10.71 -14.17 -17.08
C ARG A 218 11.98 -13.40 -17.53
N ALA A 219 12.84 -14.05 -18.31
CA ALA A 219 14.29 -13.80 -18.41
C ALA A 219 14.73 -12.32 -18.36
N ILE A 220 15.63 -11.98 -17.43
CA ILE A 220 16.59 -10.88 -17.62
C ILE A 220 17.22 -11.13 -19.00
N SER A 221 17.33 -10.10 -19.85
CA SER A 221 17.81 -10.30 -21.22
C SER A 221 19.15 -11.06 -21.20
N PRO A 222 19.40 -11.96 -22.17
CA PRO A 222 20.68 -12.68 -22.22
C PRO A 222 21.90 -11.74 -22.19
N ALA A 223 21.76 -10.54 -22.75
CA ALA A 223 22.78 -9.50 -22.72
C ALA A 223 23.05 -8.98 -21.30
N VAL A 224 22.01 -8.68 -20.52
CA VAL A 224 22.17 -8.27 -19.11
C VAL A 224 22.73 -9.41 -18.27
N ALA A 225 22.24 -10.64 -18.45
CA ALA A 225 22.74 -11.80 -17.72
C ALA A 225 24.25 -12.03 -18.00
N GLU A 226 24.67 -11.88 -19.26
CA GLU A 226 26.08 -11.96 -19.63
C GLU A 226 26.90 -10.80 -19.05
N ALA A 227 26.37 -9.58 -19.07
CA ALA A 227 27.03 -8.43 -18.46
C ALA A 227 27.22 -8.62 -16.95
N LEU A 228 26.21 -9.10 -16.23
CA LEU A 228 26.31 -9.43 -14.81
C LEU A 228 27.33 -10.55 -14.55
N ARG A 229 27.39 -11.57 -15.42
CA ARG A 229 28.37 -12.64 -15.34
C ARG A 229 29.80 -12.12 -15.52
N VAL A 230 30.03 -11.28 -16.53
CA VAL A 230 31.35 -10.68 -16.81
C VAL A 230 31.78 -9.78 -15.65
N CYS A 231 30.90 -8.90 -15.16
CA CYS A 231 31.23 -8.01 -14.04
C CYS A 231 31.43 -8.76 -12.71
N GLY A 232 30.92 -9.99 -12.58
CA GLY A 232 31.12 -10.84 -11.41
C GLY A 232 32.45 -11.58 -11.36
N ARG A 233 33.26 -11.52 -12.43
CA ARG A 233 34.56 -12.17 -12.47
C ARG A 233 35.62 -11.36 -11.71
N PRO A 234 36.41 -11.98 -10.80
CA PRO A 234 37.46 -11.28 -10.06
C PRO A 234 38.56 -10.67 -10.94
N ASP A 235 38.75 -11.22 -12.14
CA ASP A 235 39.76 -10.85 -13.13
C ASP A 235 39.20 -10.02 -14.29
N ALA A 236 37.94 -9.54 -14.20
CA ALA A 236 37.31 -8.75 -15.26
C ALA A 236 38.08 -7.45 -15.50
N SER A 237 38.53 -7.23 -16.74
CA SER A 237 39.11 -5.96 -17.14
C SER A 237 38.02 -4.94 -17.50
N LEU A 238 38.36 -3.66 -17.49
CA LEU A 238 37.48 -2.59 -17.97
C LEU A 238 36.97 -2.87 -19.40
N LYS A 239 37.83 -3.42 -20.26
CA LYS A 239 37.49 -3.75 -21.64
C LYS A 239 36.43 -4.85 -21.71
N ASP A 240 36.54 -5.87 -20.86
CA ASP A 240 35.57 -6.98 -20.81
C ASP A 240 34.18 -6.46 -20.42
N VAL A 241 34.12 -5.62 -19.39
CA VAL A 241 32.86 -5.01 -18.93
C VAL A 241 32.26 -4.11 -20.00
N VAL A 242 33.06 -3.23 -20.60
CA VAL A 242 32.59 -2.33 -21.67
C VAL A 242 32.07 -3.13 -22.86
N ALA A 243 32.73 -4.23 -23.22
CA ALA A 243 32.27 -5.11 -24.29
C ALA A 243 30.92 -5.76 -23.96
N ALA A 244 30.74 -6.23 -22.72
CA ALA A 244 29.50 -6.86 -22.29
C ALA A 244 28.32 -5.87 -22.21
N VAL A 245 28.56 -4.67 -21.68
CA VAL A 245 27.54 -3.61 -21.62
C VAL A 245 27.14 -3.11 -23.01
N ARG A 246 28.10 -3.05 -23.93
CA ARG A 246 27.87 -2.57 -25.31
C ARG A 246 26.92 -3.44 -26.13
N VAL A 247 26.74 -4.71 -25.75
CA VAL A 247 25.84 -5.65 -26.46
C VAL A 247 24.41 -5.14 -26.46
N ASP A 248 23.98 -4.48 -25.39
CA ASP A 248 22.66 -3.91 -25.27
C ASP A 248 22.74 -2.37 -25.38
N GLN A 249 22.19 -1.82 -26.46
CA GLN A 249 22.24 -0.40 -26.73
C GLN A 249 21.48 0.42 -25.67
N ALA A 250 20.36 -0.09 -25.16
CA ALA A 250 19.58 0.61 -24.13
C ALA A 250 20.35 0.66 -22.81
N MET A 251 20.96 -0.45 -22.41
CA MET A 251 21.83 -0.51 -21.24
C MET A 251 23.05 0.41 -21.39
N ALA A 252 23.71 0.43 -22.56
CA ALA A 252 24.86 1.30 -22.81
C ALA A 252 24.50 2.79 -22.71
N VAL A 253 23.33 3.19 -23.24
CA VAL A 253 22.82 4.56 -23.12
C VAL A 253 22.53 4.88 -21.65
N LYS A 254 21.86 4.01 -20.91
CA LYS A 254 21.54 4.22 -19.49
C LYS A 254 22.80 4.33 -18.62
N VAL A 255 23.81 3.50 -18.87
CA VAL A 255 25.12 3.60 -18.19
C VAL A 255 25.81 4.94 -18.50
N LEU A 256 25.76 5.40 -19.74
CA LEU A 256 26.28 6.72 -20.14
C LEU A 256 25.52 7.87 -19.45
N THR A 257 24.19 7.81 -19.42
CA THR A 257 23.36 8.83 -18.77
C THR A 257 23.63 8.85 -17.27
N LEU A 258 23.68 7.68 -16.62
CA LEU A 258 23.98 7.58 -15.19
C LEU A 258 25.39 8.10 -14.85
N ALA A 259 26.41 7.82 -15.67
CA ALA A 259 27.77 8.35 -15.45
C ALA A 259 27.86 9.89 -15.55
N ASN A 260 26.84 10.53 -16.13
CA ASN A 260 26.70 11.98 -16.21
C ASN A 260 25.72 12.56 -15.18
N SER A 261 25.05 11.70 -14.39
CA SER A 261 24.09 12.12 -13.36
C SER A 261 24.76 12.84 -12.18
N PRO A 262 24.01 13.57 -11.35
CA PRO A 262 24.54 14.26 -10.18
C PRO A 262 25.28 13.36 -9.18
N LEU A 263 25.03 12.05 -9.19
CA LEU A 263 25.70 11.08 -8.33
C LEU A 263 27.17 10.84 -8.75
N TYR A 264 27.43 10.76 -10.06
CA TYR A 264 28.74 10.40 -10.61
C TYR A 264 29.49 11.59 -11.23
N ASN A 265 28.82 12.73 -11.43
CA ASN A 265 29.41 13.88 -12.11
C ASN A 265 30.51 14.54 -11.26
N ARG A 266 31.77 14.22 -11.56
CA ARG A 266 32.99 14.73 -10.89
C ARG A 266 33.93 15.48 -11.85
N GLY A 267 33.44 15.96 -12.99
CA GLY A 267 34.27 16.65 -13.99
C GLY A 267 33.59 16.80 -15.35
N ASP A 268 34.36 16.69 -16.43
CA ASP A 268 33.84 16.88 -17.78
C ASP A 268 32.76 15.85 -18.17
N HIS A 269 31.88 16.25 -19.08
CA HIS A 269 30.81 15.40 -19.60
C HIS A 269 31.39 14.15 -20.30
N VAL A 270 30.91 12.97 -19.91
CA VAL A 270 31.36 11.68 -20.44
C VAL A 270 30.62 11.35 -21.73
N ARG A 271 31.39 11.16 -22.82
CA ARG A 271 30.88 10.87 -24.17
C ARG A 271 31.14 9.45 -24.65
N SER A 272 31.84 8.62 -23.87
CA SER A 272 32.21 7.26 -24.26
C SER A 272 31.89 6.25 -23.16
N LEU A 273 31.40 5.07 -23.55
CA LEU A 273 31.05 4.01 -22.62
C LEU A 273 32.28 3.57 -21.78
N HIS A 274 33.47 3.62 -22.38
CA HIS A 274 34.71 3.32 -21.67
C HIS A 274 34.97 4.31 -20.53
N HIS A 275 34.78 5.61 -20.77
CA HIS A 275 34.89 6.61 -19.71
C HIS A 275 33.76 6.49 -18.68
N ALA A 276 32.55 6.10 -19.10
CA ALA A 276 31.41 5.90 -18.20
C ALA A 276 31.66 4.77 -17.21
N VAL A 277 32.05 3.59 -17.70
CA VAL A 277 32.39 2.44 -16.84
C VAL A 277 33.64 2.75 -16.01
N GLY A 278 34.61 3.50 -16.54
CA GLY A 278 35.77 3.96 -15.75
C GLY A 278 35.40 4.90 -14.61
N ARG A 279 34.40 5.78 -14.81
CA ARG A 279 33.90 6.72 -13.81
C ARG A 279 33.04 6.04 -12.74
N ILE A 280 32.16 5.12 -13.13
CA ILE A 280 31.35 4.32 -12.20
C ILE A 280 32.23 3.32 -11.45
N GLY A 281 33.22 2.74 -12.13
CA GLY A 281 34.09 1.70 -11.58
C GLY A 281 33.59 0.30 -11.89
N ILE A 282 34.55 -0.62 -12.08
CA ILE A 282 34.28 -2.04 -12.42
C ILE A 282 33.53 -2.75 -11.29
N GLN A 283 33.75 -2.36 -10.04
CA GLN A 283 33.10 -3.00 -8.89
C GLN A 283 31.63 -2.61 -8.79
N HIS A 284 31.30 -1.36 -9.11
CA HIS A 284 29.95 -0.80 -8.97
C HIS A 284 29.07 -0.99 -10.19
N ILE A 285 29.66 -1.09 -11.39
CA ILE A 285 28.90 -1.26 -12.63
C ILE A 285 28.01 -2.51 -12.61
N ARG A 286 28.40 -3.56 -11.89
CA ARG A 286 27.58 -4.76 -11.67
C ARG A 286 26.26 -4.42 -10.98
N LEU A 287 26.32 -3.61 -9.92
CA LEU A 287 25.15 -3.17 -9.16
C LEU A 287 24.27 -2.25 -10.01
N VAL A 288 24.88 -1.34 -10.77
CA VAL A 288 24.18 -0.50 -11.75
C VAL A 288 23.43 -1.32 -12.79
N ILE A 289 24.09 -2.30 -13.41
CA ILE A 289 23.44 -3.16 -14.42
C ILE A 289 22.27 -3.92 -13.80
N MET A 290 22.43 -4.44 -12.58
CA MET A 290 21.33 -5.10 -11.86
C MET A 290 20.15 -4.16 -11.66
N ASN A 291 20.40 -2.94 -11.17
CA ASN A 291 19.37 -1.94 -10.97
C ASN A 291 18.63 -1.60 -12.26
N LEU A 292 19.35 -1.32 -13.34
CA LEU A 292 18.74 -0.97 -14.61
C LEU A 292 17.88 -2.10 -15.16
N ALA A 293 18.33 -3.35 -15.02
CA ALA A 293 17.57 -4.52 -15.44
C ALA A 293 16.28 -4.71 -14.64
N VAL A 294 16.34 -4.43 -13.34
CA VAL A 294 15.19 -4.49 -12.44
C VAL A 294 14.20 -3.38 -12.77
N MET A 295 14.68 -2.15 -12.97
CA MET A 295 13.84 -1.02 -13.40
C MET A 295 13.16 -1.31 -14.73
N GLU A 296 13.89 -1.79 -15.74
CA GLU A 296 13.32 -2.16 -17.04
C GLU A 296 12.25 -3.24 -16.93
N ARG A 297 12.49 -4.24 -16.09
CA ARG A 297 11.54 -5.34 -15.90
C ARG A 297 10.22 -4.85 -15.31
N PHE A 298 10.26 -3.91 -14.37
CA PHE A 298 9.11 -3.63 -13.52
C PHE A 298 8.49 -2.24 -13.72
N ALA A 299 9.18 -1.29 -14.36
CA ALA A 299 8.65 0.05 -14.59
C ALA A 299 7.45 0.12 -15.55
N ALA A 300 7.25 -0.90 -16.38
CA ALA A 300 6.16 -0.96 -17.37
C ALA A 300 5.00 -1.90 -16.98
N GLY A 301 4.90 -2.31 -15.71
CA GLY A 301 3.87 -3.26 -15.27
C GLY A 301 2.55 -2.62 -14.83
N ASP A 302 1.41 -3.19 -15.24
CA ASP A 302 0.05 -2.84 -14.78
C ASP A 302 -0.28 -3.38 -13.37
N GLY A 303 0.73 -3.41 -12.50
CA GLY A 303 0.58 -3.90 -11.13
C GLY A 303 -0.20 -2.94 -10.23
N PRO A 304 -0.62 -3.38 -9.03
CA PRO A 304 -1.24 -2.51 -8.02
C PRO A 304 -0.38 -1.34 -7.51
N LEU A 305 0.92 -1.33 -7.82
CA LEU A 305 1.82 -0.23 -7.48
C LEU A 305 1.85 0.81 -8.60
N ASP A 306 1.69 2.08 -8.22
CA ASP A 306 1.97 3.21 -9.10
C ASP A 306 3.49 3.27 -9.35
N GLN A 307 3.89 2.92 -10.57
CA GLN A 307 5.30 2.79 -10.95
C GLN A 307 6.05 4.12 -10.87
N ALA A 308 5.40 5.23 -11.24
CA ALA A 308 6.03 6.54 -11.17
C ALA A 308 6.30 6.91 -9.70
N MET A 309 5.30 6.79 -8.83
CA MET A 309 5.52 7.05 -7.40
C MET A 309 6.56 6.11 -6.79
N PHE A 310 6.56 4.82 -7.17
CA PHE A 310 7.48 3.82 -6.64
C PHE A 310 8.94 4.14 -6.98
N TRP A 311 9.22 4.42 -8.25
CA TRP A 311 10.59 4.68 -8.70
C TRP A 311 11.11 6.03 -8.22
N GLU A 312 10.27 7.05 -8.10
CA GLU A 312 10.66 8.34 -7.51
C GLU A 312 11.05 8.19 -6.03
N HIS A 313 10.30 7.37 -5.28
CA HIS A 313 10.62 7.01 -3.89
C HIS A 313 11.92 6.23 -3.76
N SER A 314 12.12 5.25 -4.64
CA SER A 314 13.34 4.44 -4.67
C SER A 314 14.58 5.27 -5.03
N ILE A 315 14.46 6.17 -6.01
CA ILE A 315 15.55 7.07 -6.43
C ILE A 315 15.90 8.07 -5.32
N SER A 316 14.88 8.72 -4.71
CA SER A 316 15.11 9.67 -3.63
C SER A 316 15.72 9.00 -2.40
N THR A 317 15.26 7.80 -2.03
CA THR A 317 15.84 6.99 -0.96
C THR A 317 17.31 6.64 -1.25
N GLY A 318 17.62 6.21 -2.48
CA GLY A 318 19.00 5.97 -2.92
C GLY A 318 19.89 7.19 -2.80
N LEU A 319 19.44 8.35 -3.28
CA LEU A 319 20.21 9.60 -3.21
C LEU A 319 20.47 10.05 -1.77
N ILE A 320 19.45 9.99 -0.91
CA ILE A 320 19.60 10.34 0.50
C ILE A 320 20.54 9.36 1.20
N PHE A 321 20.42 8.06 0.94
CA PHE A 321 21.30 7.07 1.55
C PHE A 321 22.76 7.26 1.11
N ALA A 322 22.99 7.52 -0.17
CA ALA A 322 24.31 7.85 -0.71
C ALA A 322 24.92 9.08 -0.04
N GLU A 323 24.13 10.13 0.23
CA GLU A 323 24.60 11.30 0.97
C GLU A 323 24.89 10.97 2.43
N LEU A 324 24.01 10.21 3.08
CA LEU A 324 24.15 9.83 4.49
C LEU A 324 25.41 9.01 4.77
N VAL A 325 25.89 8.19 3.82
CA VAL A 325 27.12 7.41 3.99
C VAL A 325 28.40 8.16 3.65
N ARG A 326 28.33 9.35 3.03
CA ARG A 326 29.54 10.10 2.65
C ARG A 326 30.39 10.41 3.87
N GLY A 327 31.67 10.06 3.79
CA GLY A 327 32.62 10.27 4.88
C GLY A 327 32.46 9.31 6.07
N ARG A 328 31.56 8.32 5.99
CA ARG A 328 31.43 7.25 6.98
C ARG A 328 32.22 6.02 6.54
N GLN A 329 32.59 5.18 7.50
CA GLN A 329 33.13 3.85 7.20
C GLN A 329 31.98 2.88 6.93
N GLY A 330 32.22 1.89 6.07
CA GLY A 330 31.21 0.87 5.72
C GLY A 330 30.82 0.94 4.25
N VAL A 331 29.53 1.01 3.98
CA VAL A 331 28.98 1.05 2.61
C VAL A 331 29.37 2.36 1.92
N ASP A 332 29.95 2.26 0.73
CA ASP A 332 30.30 3.43 -0.08
C ASP A 332 29.06 4.06 -0.75
N PRO A 333 29.10 5.33 -1.18
CA PRO A 333 27.94 6.04 -1.73
C PRO A 333 27.28 5.36 -2.94
N ASP A 334 28.05 4.70 -3.81
CA ASP A 334 27.52 4.12 -5.05
C ASP A 334 26.79 2.80 -4.72
N THR A 335 27.34 2.02 -3.78
CA THR A 335 26.65 0.87 -3.20
C THR A 335 25.40 1.31 -2.42
N ALA A 336 25.49 2.35 -1.59
CA ALA A 336 24.35 2.88 -0.83
C ALA A 336 23.21 3.34 -1.74
N PHE A 337 23.51 4.05 -2.82
CA PHE A 337 22.52 4.41 -3.83
C PHE A 337 21.78 3.18 -4.37
N THR A 338 22.52 2.12 -4.69
CA THR A 338 21.95 0.85 -5.17
C THR A 338 21.03 0.22 -4.14
N LEU A 339 21.46 0.14 -2.88
CA LEU A 339 20.63 -0.44 -1.82
C LEU A 339 19.36 0.37 -1.58
N GLY A 340 19.45 1.70 -1.62
CA GLY A 340 18.28 2.57 -1.52
C GLY A 340 17.34 2.44 -2.72
N LEU A 341 17.86 2.19 -3.93
CA LEU A 341 17.01 1.93 -5.09
C LEU A 341 16.28 0.57 -5.00
N LEU A 342 16.91 -0.42 -4.38
CA LEU A 342 16.36 -1.78 -4.25
C LEU A 342 15.61 -2.03 -2.93
N HIS A 343 15.54 -1.05 -2.02
CA HIS A 343 15.05 -1.27 -0.66
C HIS A 343 13.64 -1.86 -0.61
N ASP A 344 12.77 -1.43 -1.52
CA ASP A 344 11.37 -1.87 -1.62
C ASP A 344 11.11 -2.84 -2.78
N ILE A 345 12.16 -3.48 -3.33
CA ILE A 345 12.00 -4.41 -4.46
C ILE A 345 11.11 -5.61 -4.13
N GLY A 346 10.98 -5.95 -2.85
CA GLY A 346 10.03 -6.96 -2.40
C GLY A 346 8.58 -6.59 -2.68
N ARG A 347 8.20 -5.31 -2.64
CA ARG A 347 6.83 -4.86 -2.97
C ARG A 347 6.53 -5.05 -4.45
N VAL A 348 7.52 -4.80 -5.30
CA VAL A 348 7.43 -5.06 -6.74
C VAL A 348 7.27 -6.56 -7.01
N ALA A 349 8.03 -7.40 -6.31
CA ALA A 349 7.90 -8.84 -6.43
C ALA A 349 6.53 -9.36 -5.93
N LEU A 350 6.02 -8.79 -4.83
CA LEU A 350 4.68 -9.09 -4.33
C LEU A 350 3.59 -8.63 -5.30
N SER A 351 3.76 -7.45 -5.89
CA SER A 351 2.88 -6.90 -6.93
C SER A 351 2.81 -7.82 -8.15
N ASP A 352 3.96 -8.28 -8.65
CA ASP A 352 4.06 -9.22 -9.79
C ASP A 352 3.47 -10.60 -9.44
N ALA A 353 3.79 -11.14 -8.26
CA ALA A 353 3.35 -12.47 -7.82
C ALA A 353 1.85 -12.55 -7.56
N LEU A 354 1.26 -11.49 -7.00
CA LEU A 354 -0.07 -11.55 -6.37
C LEU A 354 -1.11 -10.69 -7.08
N GLY A 355 -0.69 -9.68 -7.86
CA GLY A 355 -1.57 -8.78 -8.61
C GLY A 355 -2.72 -8.24 -7.74
N PRO A 356 -4.00 -8.57 -8.05
CA PRO A 356 -5.16 -8.11 -7.28
C PRO A 356 -5.13 -8.44 -5.78
N LEU A 357 -4.47 -9.54 -5.37
CA LEU A 357 -4.35 -9.86 -3.95
C LEU A 357 -3.47 -8.85 -3.21
N TYR A 358 -2.40 -8.36 -3.83
CA TYR A 358 -1.57 -7.33 -3.23
C TYR A 358 -2.26 -5.96 -3.24
N ALA A 359 -3.08 -5.67 -4.27
CA ALA A 359 -3.96 -4.50 -4.27
C ALA A 359 -4.84 -4.46 -3.01
N ARG A 360 -5.44 -5.61 -2.62
CA ARG A 360 -6.24 -5.72 -1.40
C ARG A 360 -5.45 -5.45 -0.12
N VAL A 361 -4.18 -5.85 -0.07
CA VAL A 361 -3.29 -5.57 1.08
C VAL A 361 -3.02 -4.07 1.20
N ILE A 362 -2.69 -3.42 0.07
CA ILE A 362 -2.48 -1.97 0.02
C ILE A 362 -3.75 -1.22 0.44
N SER A 363 -4.92 -1.58 -0.12
CA SER A 363 -6.19 -0.95 0.25
C SER A 363 -6.54 -1.17 1.72
N ALA A 364 -6.25 -2.35 2.29
CA ALA A 364 -6.47 -2.60 3.70
C ALA A 364 -5.55 -1.74 4.59
N ALA A 365 -4.29 -1.53 4.19
CA ALA A 365 -3.37 -0.65 4.89
C ALA A 365 -3.82 0.81 4.85
N ASP A 366 -4.23 1.31 3.69
CA ASP A 366 -4.74 2.68 3.56
C ASP A 366 -6.05 2.89 4.35
N ALA A 367 -7.00 1.96 4.23
CA ALA A 367 -8.28 2.03 4.95
C ALA A 367 -8.10 1.97 6.47
N ALA A 368 -7.14 1.18 6.94
CA ALA A 368 -6.81 1.07 8.36
C ALA A 368 -5.79 2.12 8.81
N GLY A 369 -5.30 3.02 7.93
CA GLY A 369 -4.28 4.01 8.29
C GLY A 369 -2.96 3.42 8.78
N LEU A 370 -2.66 2.16 8.46
CA LEU A 370 -1.55 1.40 9.03
C LEU A 370 -0.32 1.37 8.10
N PRO A 371 0.89 1.21 8.67
CA PRO A 371 2.08 0.86 7.92
C PRO A 371 1.90 -0.44 7.12
N LEU A 372 2.25 -0.41 5.84
CA LEU A 372 2.03 -1.52 4.91
C LEU A 372 2.78 -2.77 5.34
N GLU A 373 3.99 -2.66 5.89
CA GLU A 373 4.78 -3.79 6.38
C GLU A 373 4.09 -4.57 7.50
N LEU A 374 3.27 -3.91 8.31
CA LEU A 374 2.50 -4.56 9.38
C LEU A 374 1.30 -5.31 8.80
N VAL A 375 0.66 -4.71 7.80
CA VAL A 375 -0.49 -5.30 7.09
C VAL A 375 -0.06 -6.48 6.23
N GLU A 376 1.08 -6.38 5.54
CA GLU A 376 1.71 -7.48 4.81
C GLU A 376 2.01 -8.66 5.73
N LYS A 377 2.72 -8.45 6.85
CA LYS A 377 2.97 -9.50 7.85
C LYS A 377 1.69 -10.20 8.29
N ARG A 378 0.62 -9.43 8.45
CA ARG A 378 -0.65 -9.94 8.95
C ARG A 378 -1.47 -10.70 7.91
N MET A 379 -1.50 -10.21 6.67
CA MET A 379 -2.32 -10.73 5.58
C MET A 379 -1.59 -11.73 4.67
N LEU A 380 -0.28 -11.60 4.53
CA LEU A 380 0.57 -12.43 3.66
C LEU A 380 1.48 -13.38 4.44
N LEU A 381 1.58 -13.22 5.76
CA LEU A 381 2.46 -14.01 6.65
C LEU A 381 3.96 -13.83 6.37
N LEU A 382 4.30 -12.74 5.68
CA LEU A 382 5.62 -12.18 5.45
C LEU A 382 5.49 -10.70 5.08
N ASP A 383 6.56 -9.91 5.20
CA ASP A 383 6.63 -8.56 4.62
C ASP A 383 7.43 -8.51 3.32
N HIS A 384 7.43 -7.33 2.69
CA HIS A 384 8.28 -7.07 1.53
C HIS A 384 9.78 -7.22 1.80
N GLY A 385 10.27 -7.05 3.03
CA GLY A 385 11.66 -7.31 3.37
C GLY A 385 12.01 -8.80 3.20
N GLU A 386 11.19 -9.69 3.74
CA GLU A 386 11.29 -11.15 3.54
C GLU A 386 11.15 -11.54 2.06
N ALA A 387 10.25 -10.88 1.32
CA ALA A 387 10.09 -11.10 -0.12
C ALA A 387 11.34 -10.66 -0.90
N ALA A 388 11.90 -9.48 -0.58
CA ALA A 388 13.11 -8.94 -1.18
C ALA A 388 14.30 -9.88 -0.97
N GLU A 389 14.47 -10.43 0.25
CA GLU A 389 15.53 -11.40 0.54
C GLU A 389 15.49 -12.59 -0.44
N ARG A 390 14.28 -13.16 -0.64
CA ARG A 390 14.10 -14.32 -1.50
C ARG A 390 14.46 -14.02 -2.95
N VAL A 391 13.99 -12.88 -3.45
CA VAL A 391 14.25 -12.41 -4.83
C VAL A 391 15.74 -12.13 -5.04
N LEU A 392 16.35 -11.35 -4.15
CA LEU A 392 17.77 -10.97 -4.25
C LEU A 392 18.70 -12.19 -4.16
N ARG A 393 18.36 -13.18 -3.33
CA ARG A 393 19.08 -14.46 -3.29
C ARG A 393 18.96 -15.23 -4.60
N GLY A 394 17.77 -15.27 -5.19
CA GLY A 394 17.53 -15.87 -6.52
C GLY A 394 18.38 -15.21 -7.62
N TRP A 395 18.54 -13.89 -7.54
CA TRP A 395 19.38 -13.12 -8.47
C TRP A 395 20.87 -13.16 -8.17
N LYS A 396 21.30 -13.92 -7.15
CA LYS A 396 22.71 -14.00 -6.70
C LYS A 396 23.29 -12.62 -6.34
N PHE A 397 22.45 -11.76 -5.75
CA PHE A 397 22.88 -10.49 -5.16
C PHE A 397 23.92 -10.75 -4.04
N PRO A 398 24.92 -9.88 -3.84
CA PRO A 398 25.91 -10.04 -2.77
C PRO A 398 25.22 -10.16 -1.41
N ARG A 399 25.48 -11.27 -0.70
CA ARG A 399 24.73 -11.64 0.52
C ARG A 399 24.94 -10.67 1.68
N ASP A 400 26.12 -10.07 1.74
CA ASP A 400 26.54 -9.05 2.69
C ASP A 400 25.79 -7.73 2.51
N LEU A 401 25.19 -7.49 1.34
CA LEU A 401 24.46 -6.26 1.03
C LEU A 401 22.93 -6.38 1.20
N ILE A 402 22.43 -7.58 1.47
CA ILE A 402 20.99 -7.85 1.66
C ILE A 402 20.44 -7.32 3.01
N PRO A 403 21.14 -7.40 4.16
CA PRO A 403 20.55 -7.06 5.46
C PRO A 403 19.93 -5.66 5.55
N PRO A 404 20.55 -4.57 5.02
CA PRO A 404 19.92 -3.25 4.99
C PRO A 404 18.56 -3.26 4.30
N ILE A 405 18.45 -3.91 3.14
CA ILE A 405 17.21 -3.99 2.37
C ILE A 405 16.12 -4.75 3.15
N VAL A 406 16.48 -5.85 3.82
CA VAL A 406 15.48 -6.68 4.52
C VAL A 406 14.97 -6.03 5.80
N ALA A 407 15.84 -5.29 6.51
CA ALA A 407 15.57 -4.84 7.87
C ALA A 407 15.34 -3.33 8.01
N HIS A 408 15.20 -2.57 6.91
CA HIS A 408 15.05 -1.11 6.97
C HIS A 408 13.79 -0.61 7.70
N HIS A 409 12.75 -1.43 7.87
CA HIS A 409 11.58 -1.12 8.72
C HIS A 409 11.69 -1.64 10.16
N VAL A 410 12.80 -2.28 10.54
CA VAL A 410 12.96 -2.83 11.90
C VAL A 410 13.19 -1.71 12.90
N GLN A 411 12.44 -1.74 14.00
CA GLN A 411 12.61 -0.78 15.08
C GLN A 411 14.02 -0.86 15.68
N PRO A 412 14.66 0.28 15.98
CA PRO A 412 16.02 0.29 16.51
C PRO A 412 16.24 -0.51 17.80
N THR A 413 15.20 -0.66 18.62
CA THR A 413 15.19 -1.47 19.84
C THR A 413 15.35 -2.98 19.59
N THR A 414 15.01 -3.46 18.39
CA THR A 414 14.95 -4.89 18.04
C THR A 414 16.23 -5.39 17.35
N LEU A 415 17.12 -4.48 16.95
CA LEU A 415 18.32 -4.77 16.13
C LEU A 415 19.54 -5.31 16.88
N ARG A 416 19.42 -5.64 18.17
CA ARG A 416 20.49 -6.33 18.95
C ARG A 416 20.92 -7.68 18.32
N ARG A 417 20.22 -8.16 17.29
CA ARG A 417 20.45 -9.42 16.58
C ARG A 417 21.39 -9.29 15.37
N PHE A 418 21.78 -8.09 14.96
CA PHE A 418 22.65 -7.87 13.78
C PHE A 418 24.07 -7.47 14.18
N PRO A 419 25.10 -7.83 13.38
CA PRO A 419 26.44 -7.29 13.52
C PRO A 419 26.44 -5.74 13.52
N PRO A 420 27.35 -5.07 14.24
CA PRO A 420 27.35 -3.60 14.33
C PRO A 420 27.39 -2.86 12.98
N HIS A 421 28.16 -3.38 12.01
CA HIS A 421 28.25 -2.83 10.66
C HIS A 421 26.91 -2.93 9.90
N ASP A 422 26.22 -4.05 10.02
CA ASP A 422 24.91 -4.25 9.40
C ASP A 422 23.86 -3.34 10.06
N ALA A 423 23.94 -3.18 11.39
CA ALA A 423 23.04 -2.28 12.12
C ALA A 423 23.16 -0.81 11.67
N GLU A 424 24.38 -0.29 11.45
CA GLU A 424 24.55 1.09 10.99
C GLU A 424 23.97 1.30 9.58
N SER A 425 24.26 0.39 8.64
CA SER A 425 23.73 0.48 7.27
C SER A 425 22.21 0.31 7.21
N ILE A 426 21.63 -0.57 8.04
CA ILE A 426 20.16 -0.69 8.22
C ILE A 426 19.58 0.65 8.68
N PHE A 427 20.18 1.30 9.69
CA PHE A 427 19.67 2.58 10.22
C PHE A 427 19.80 3.73 9.24
N LEU A 428 20.89 3.81 8.50
CA LEU A 428 21.09 4.85 7.49
C LEU A 428 20.09 4.70 6.34
N LEU A 429 19.81 3.47 5.90
CA LEU A 429 18.77 3.22 4.89
C LEU A 429 17.36 3.52 5.42
N ALA A 430 17.05 3.14 6.66
CA ALA A 430 15.79 3.49 7.31
C ALA A 430 15.59 5.01 7.39
N LEU A 431 16.63 5.75 7.79
CA LEU A 431 16.63 7.20 7.84
C LEU A 431 16.41 7.80 6.45
N ALA A 432 17.06 7.26 5.41
CA ALA A 432 16.87 7.69 4.04
C ALA A 432 15.43 7.51 3.56
N ASN A 433 14.84 6.34 3.81
CA ASN A 433 13.44 6.02 3.48
C ASN A 433 12.47 6.99 4.16
N HIS A 434 12.66 7.24 5.46
CA HIS A 434 11.79 8.14 6.23
C HIS A 434 11.88 9.60 5.74
N LEU A 435 13.09 10.07 5.38
CA LEU A 435 13.29 11.41 4.83
C LEU A 435 12.69 11.55 3.42
N ALA A 436 12.82 10.53 2.57
CA ALA A 436 12.20 10.50 1.24
C ALA A 436 10.66 10.59 1.35
N ALA A 437 10.06 9.78 2.21
CA ALA A 437 8.63 9.81 2.48
C ALA A 437 8.16 11.18 3.01
N ALA A 438 8.90 11.79 3.95
CA ALA A 438 8.58 13.11 4.48
C ALA A 438 8.74 14.24 3.46
N LEU A 439 9.65 14.11 2.50
CA LEU A 439 9.81 15.06 1.39
C LEU A 439 8.68 14.95 0.35
N LEU A 440 7.85 13.91 0.43
CA LEU A 440 6.79 13.58 -0.53
C LEU A 440 7.35 13.33 -1.95
N LEU A 441 8.49 12.64 -2.03
CA LEU A 441 9.13 12.27 -3.28
C LEU A 441 8.74 10.83 -3.64
N GLY A 442 7.57 10.68 -4.26
CA GLY A 442 7.00 9.37 -4.56
C GLY A 442 6.42 8.65 -3.34
N ALA A 443 6.04 7.39 -3.55
CA ALA A 443 5.47 6.48 -2.56
C ALA A 443 5.60 5.03 -3.03
N SER A 444 5.69 4.09 -2.09
CA SER A 444 5.89 2.68 -2.41
C SER A 444 4.69 1.83 -1.94
N GLY A 445 3.51 2.13 -2.48
CA GLY A 445 2.27 1.41 -2.16
C GLY A 445 1.45 2.03 -1.03
N ASN A 446 2.06 2.52 0.06
CA ASN A 446 1.36 3.31 1.07
C ASN A 446 2.13 4.59 1.46
N LEU A 447 1.45 5.55 2.08
CA LEU A 447 1.97 6.89 2.39
C LEU A 447 2.23 7.08 3.89
N THR A 448 3.04 6.20 4.49
CA THR A 448 3.34 6.30 5.93
C THR A 448 4.50 7.24 6.21
N ILE A 449 4.31 8.16 7.17
CA ILE A 449 5.32 9.09 7.67
C ILE A 449 5.83 8.60 9.03
N TYR A 450 7.14 8.47 9.15
CA TYR A 450 7.83 8.02 10.35
C TYR A 450 8.67 9.15 10.98
N PRO A 451 8.78 9.20 12.31
CA PRO A 451 9.75 10.07 12.96
C PRO A 451 11.19 9.58 12.72
N THR A 452 12.16 10.50 12.79
CA THR A 452 13.58 10.22 12.56
C THR A 452 14.48 10.54 13.75
N GLU A 453 13.92 11.09 14.84
CA GLU A 453 14.71 11.57 15.98
C GLU A 453 15.55 10.45 16.64
N GLU A 454 15.00 9.24 16.81
CA GLU A 454 15.74 8.10 17.37
C GLU A 454 16.87 7.63 16.44
N LEU A 455 16.60 7.57 15.13
CA LEU A 455 17.60 7.18 14.13
C LEU A 455 18.75 8.18 14.10
N CYS A 456 18.44 9.48 14.04
CA CYS A 456 19.42 10.55 14.06
C CYS A 456 20.27 10.54 15.33
N GLU A 457 19.67 10.25 16.50
CA GLU A 457 20.40 10.11 17.76
C GLU A 457 21.41 8.96 17.73
N ARG A 458 20.97 7.77 17.29
CA ARG A 458 21.82 6.59 17.21
C ARG A 458 22.95 6.74 16.20
N LEU A 459 22.64 7.36 15.06
CA LEU A 459 23.59 7.60 13.97
C LEU A 459 24.45 8.85 14.20
N ARG A 460 24.18 9.64 15.25
CA ARG A 460 24.83 10.92 15.54
C ARG A 460 24.76 11.89 14.36
N VAL A 461 23.60 11.96 13.71
CA VAL A 461 23.33 12.87 12.61
C VAL A 461 22.68 14.13 13.16
N GLY A 462 23.30 15.29 12.90
CA GLY A 462 22.86 16.59 13.40
C GLY A 462 21.87 17.30 12.48
N PRO A 463 21.19 18.36 12.97
CA PRO A 463 20.17 19.08 12.24
C PRO A 463 20.67 19.78 10.98
N ASP A 464 21.89 20.36 11.01
CA ASP A 464 22.45 21.05 9.84
C ASP A 464 22.70 20.09 8.67
N PHE A 465 23.12 18.86 8.98
CA PHE A 465 23.29 17.82 7.97
C PHE A 465 21.94 17.41 7.37
N ILE A 466 20.92 17.18 8.21
CA ILE A 466 19.56 16.86 7.74
C ILE A 466 19.00 17.99 6.87
N ALA A 467 19.18 19.25 7.27
CA ALA A 467 18.75 20.40 6.49
C ALA A 467 19.42 20.44 5.11
N GLY A 468 20.73 20.16 5.04
CA GLY A 468 21.46 20.06 3.78
C GLY A 468 20.97 18.94 2.87
N VAL A 469 20.67 17.77 3.42
CA VAL A 469 20.07 16.65 2.68
C VAL A 469 18.70 17.06 2.14
N VAL A 470 17.79 17.51 3.01
CA VAL A 470 16.41 17.89 2.69
C VAL A 470 16.35 18.97 1.60
N ALA A 471 17.25 19.96 1.65
CA ALA A 471 17.28 21.06 0.68
C ALA A 471 17.69 20.61 -0.73
N ASN A 472 18.59 19.62 -0.85
CA ASN A 472 19.16 19.21 -2.13
C ASN A 472 18.39 18.07 -2.81
N THR A 473 17.80 17.16 -2.02
CA THR A 473 17.20 15.93 -2.55
C THR A 473 16.15 16.18 -3.64
N PRO A 474 15.16 17.08 -3.52
CA PRO A 474 14.12 17.22 -4.54
C PRO A 474 14.66 17.52 -5.95
N ARG A 475 15.65 18.42 -6.05
CA ARG A 475 16.30 18.75 -7.33
C ARG A 475 17.08 17.55 -7.87
N LEU A 476 17.86 16.90 -7.02
CA LEU A 476 18.67 15.74 -7.41
C LEU A 476 17.80 14.55 -7.83
N THR A 477 16.67 14.35 -7.16
CA THR A 477 15.67 13.32 -7.52
C THR A 477 15.08 13.61 -8.89
N ALA A 478 14.65 14.85 -9.17
CA ALA A 478 14.14 15.20 -10.50
C ALA A 478 15.18 14.96 -11.60
N GLU A 479 16.42 15.42 -11.41
CA GLU A 479 17.52 15.21 -12.37
C GLU A 479 17.84 13.72 -12.58
N MET A 480 17.86 12.93 -11.51
CA MET A 480 18.16 11.49 -11.58
C MET A 480 17.01 10.69 -12.19
N ARG A 481 15.77 11.06 -11.88
CA ARG A 481 14.56 10.50 -12.46
C ARG A 481 14.52 10.73 -13.96
N ASP A 482 14.75 11.96 -14.40
CA ASP A 482 14.81 12.31 -15.82
C ASP A 482 15.94 11.56 -16.54
N ALA A 483 17.05 11.28 -15.85
CA ALA A 483 18.17 10.49 -16.37
C ALA A 483 17.89 8.97 -16.46
N LEU A 484 17.21 8.38 -15.48
CA LEU A 484 17.01 6.93 -15.39
C LEU A 484 15.71 6.44 -16.04
N MET A 485 14.70 7.30 -16.12
CA MET A 485 13.31 6.89 -16.42
C MET A 485 12.73 7.51 -17.70
N THR A 486 13.53 8.21 -18.51
CA THR A 486 13.08 8.91 -19.74
C THR A 486 12.32 8.02 -20.73
N SER A 487 12.53 6.71 -20.69
CA SER A 487 11.95 5.72 -21.60
C SER A 487 11.01 4.72 -20.93
N CYS A 488 10.74 4.86 -19.63
CA CYS A 488 10.14 3.80 -18.82
C CYS A 488 8.81 4.17 -18.15
N VAL A 489 8.40 5.45 -18.20
CA VAL A 489 7.13 5.91 -17.61
C VAL A 489 6.41 6.75 -18.67
N GLU A 490 5.27 6.27 -19.15
CA GLU A 490 4.44 6.99 -20.14
C GLU A 490 3.55 8.06 -19.48
N THR A 491 3.42 8.05 -18.15
CA THR A 491 2.59 8.96 -17.35
C THR A 491 3.35 10.17 -16.81
N GLU A 492 2.64 11.28 -16.60
CA GLU A 492 3.17 12.42 -15.84
C GLU A 492 3.52 11.98 -14.41
N TRP A 493 4.65 12.46 -13.90
CA TRP A 493 5.09 12.19 -12.53
C TRP A 493 4.10 12.80 -11.54
N PRO A 494 3.49 12.01 -10.65
CA PRO A 494 2.47 12.52 -9.73
C PRO A 494 3.05 13.52 -8.73
N ASP A 495 2.50 14.74 -8.65
CA ASP A 495 2.85 15.67 -7.58
C ASP A 495 2.10 15.30 -6.29
N LEU A 496 2.74 14.46 -5.47
CA LEU A 496 2.19 14.03 -4.19
C LEU A 496 1.97 15.19 -3.21
N ARG A 497 2.84 16.21 -3.25
CA ARG A 497 2.66 17.43 -2.43
C ARG A 497 1.36 18.10 -2.83
N GLU A 498 1.15 18.38 -4.10
CA GLU A 498 -0.06 19.04 -4.58
C GLU A 498 -1.32 18.23 -4.24
N ARG A 499 -1.28 16.92 -4.47
CA ARG A 499 -2.39 16.00 -4.11
C ARG A 499 -2.76 16.08 -2.64
N LEU A 500 -1.79 15.99 -1.73
CA LEU A 500 -2.06 16.07 -0.29
C LEU A 500 -2.48 17.48 0.15
N ARG A 501 -1.87 18.51 -0.42
CA ARG A 501 -2.21 19.91 -0.14
C ARG A 501 -3.63 20.27 -0.52
N SER A 502 -4.13 19.76 -1.65
CA SER A 502 -5.51 20.00 -2.09
C SER A 502 -6.57 19.48 -1.10
N GLY A 503 -6.19 18.53 -0.23
CA GLY A 503 -7.04 18.02 0.84
C GLY A 503 -7.01 18.86 2.12
N LEU A 504 -6.11 19.85 2.22
CA LEU A 504 -5.98 20.75 3.36
C LEU A 504 -6.74 22.06 3.13
N PRO A 505 -7.24 22.72 4.19
CA PRO A 505 -7.84 24.04 4.08
C PRO A 505 -6.87 25.09 3.52
N GLU A 506 -7.44 26.08 2.84
CA GLU A 506 -6.68 27.18 2.25
C GLU A 506 -5.84 27.88 3.33
N GLY A 507 -4.52 27.92 3.14
CA GLY A 507 -3.61 28.54 4.10
C GLY A 507 -3.14 27.67 5.29
N PHE A 508 -3.14 26.33 5.20
CA PHE A 508 -2.50 25.45 6.20
C PHE A 508 -1.08 25.92 6.56
N ARG A 509 -0.92 26.46 7.78
CA ARG A 509 0.32 27.08 8.27
C ARG A 509 0.59 26.59 9.70
N PRO A 510 1.21 25.41 9.85
CA PRO A 510 1.37 24.79 11.15
C PRO A 510 2.51 25.45 11.96
N ILE A 511 2.26 25.73 13.24
CA ILE A 511 3.33 25.81 14.22
C ILE A 511 3.70 24.38 14.60
N TYR A 512 4.84 23.92 14.10
CA TYR A 512 5.35 22.60 14.43
C TYR A 512 6.25 22.66 15.66
N ARG A 513 6.09 21.71 16.60
CA ARG A 513 6.99 21.51 17.74
C ARG A 513 7.22 20.02 18.00
N SER A 514 8.45 19.67 18.31
CA SER A 514 8.85 18.37 18.86
C SER A 514 10.04 18.56 19.80
N ALA A 515 10.50 17.49 20.43
CA ALA A 515 11.66 17.54 21.31
C ALA A 515 12.95 17.89 20.53
N ARG A 516 13.07 17.41 19.28
CA ARG A 516 14.23 17.67 18.41
C ARG A 516 13.80 18.03 16.98
N PRO A 517 13.21 19.21 16.77
CA PRO A 517 12.57 19.57 15.50
C PRO A 517 13.53 19.62 14.31
N GLY A 518 14.82 19.88 14.54
CA GLY A 518 15.82 19.97 13.46
C GLY A 518 16.21 18.62 12.83
N VAL A 519 15.83 17.49 13.45
CA VAL A 519 16.12 16.14 12.94
C VAL A 519 14.86 15.28 12.82
N ASP A 520 13.68 15.88 12.94
CA ASP A 520 12.40 15.20 12.89
C ASP A 520 11.77 15.31 11.50
N ALA A 521 11.65 14.19 10.79
CA ALA A 521 11.08 14.14 9.45
C ALA A 521 9.62 14.61 9.41
N ILE A 522 8.87 14.55 10.52
CA ILE A 522 7.51 15.09 10.57
C ILE A 522 7.52 16.62 10.39
N ARG A 523 8.56 17.31 10.88
CA ARG A 523 8.74 18.75 10.60
C ARG A 523 8.89 19.00 9.09
N VAL A 524 9.73 18.19 8.43
CA VAL A 524 9.98 18.27 6.98
C VAL A 524 8.67 18.07 6.21
N PHE A 525 7.90 17.04 6.58
CA PHE A 525 6.57 16.77 6.01
C PHE A 525 5.61 17.96 6.19
N CYS A 526 5.53 18.53 7.39
CA CYS A 526 4.68 19.70 7.66
C CYS A 526 5.10 20.92 6.83
N ASP A 527 6.41 21.13 6.66
CA ASP A 527 6.94 22.24 5.85
C ASP A 527 6.64 22.05 4.36
N ARG A 528 6.66 20.82 3.84
CA ARG A 528 6.25 20.52 2.46
C ARG A 528 4.77 20.85 2.20
N LEU A 529 3.91 20.66 3.21
CA LEU A 529 2.47 20.94 3.15
C LEU A 529 2.08 22.40 3.52
N ARG A 530 3.01 23.20 4.06
CA ARG A 530 2.77 24.59 4.48
C ARG A 530 2.43 25.50 3.29
N ALA A 531 1.35 26.27 3.36
CA ALA A 531 0.96 27.21 2.31
C ALA A 531 2.05 28.21 1.91
N ASP A 532 2.18 28.43 0.60
CA ASP A 532 3.22 29.25 -0.02
C ASP A 532 2.98 30.76 0.20
N ALA A 533 1.71 31.17 0.35
CA ALA A 533 1.37 32.55 0.68
C ALA A 533 1.84 32.92 2.09
N GLU A 534 2.08 34.20 2.34
CA GLU A 534 2.30 34.71 3.70
C GLU A 534 0.98 34.73 4.48
N GLY A 535 1.07 34.60 5.81
CA GLY A 535 -0.09 34.61 6.70
C GLY A 535 0.20 34.07 8.09
N ALA A 536 -0.71 34.36 9.02
CA ALA A 536 -0.60 33.91 10.40
C ALA A 536 -0.74 32.37 10.51
N PRO A 537 -0.05 31.73 11.47
CA PRO A 537 -0.26 30.31 11.75
C PRO A 537 -1.70 30.03 12.19
N ASN A 538 -2.26 28.90 11.76
CA ASN A 538 -3.67 28.55 12.00
C ASN A 538 -3.88 27.18 12.67
N VAL A 539 -2.80 26.43 12.93
CA VAL A 539 -2.87 25.11 13.56
C VAL A 539 -1.57 24.80 14.29
N ILE A 540 -1.65 24.05 15.39
CA ILE A 540 -0.50 23.44 16.05
C ILE A 540 -0.32 22.01 15.57
N VAL A 541 0.92 21.62 15.28
CA VAL A 541 1.31 20.21 15.14
C VAL A 541 2.39 19.94 16.18
N ALA A 542 2.08 19.12 17.18
CA ALA A 542 3.00 18.82 18.28
C ALA A 542 3.30 17.32 18.31
N HIS A 543 4.58 16.95 18.28
CA HIS A 543 5.03 15.56 18.31
C HIS A 543 5.71 15.23 19.64
N PHE A 544 5.25 14.16 20.30
CA PHE A 544 5.72 13.68 21.58
C PHE A 544 6.14 12.21 21.52
N ARG A 545 7.40 11.93 21.86
CA ARG A 545 7.88 10.55 22.02
C ARG A 545 7.61 10.00 23.41
N THR A 546 7.81 10.83 24.45
CA THR A 546 7.60 10.45 25.84
C THR A 546 6.66 11.41 26.57
N PRO A 547 5.99 10.98 27.66
CA PRO A 547 5.19 11.88 28.49
C PRO A 547 5.99 13.03 29.08
N ARG A 548 7.30 12.83 29.28
CA ARG A 548 8.22 13.88 29.77
C ARG A 548 8.41 14.96 28.71
N ASP A 549 8.65 14.58 27.46
CA ASP A 549 8.82 15.52 26.35
C ASP A 549 7.53 16.33 26.09
N ALA A 550 6.36 15.75 26.39
CA ALA A 550 5.07 16.40 26.14
C ALA A 550 4.93 17.76 26.83
N VAL A 551 5.42 17.90 28.07
CA VAL A 551 5.36 19.16 28.82
C VAL A 551 6.24 20.22 28.18
N ASP A 552 7.50 19.88 27.88
CA ASP A 552 8.48 20.82 27.32
C ASP A 552 8.09 21.27 25.91
N VAL A 553 7.67 20.32 25.06
CA VAL A 553 7.16 20.60 23.71
C VAL A 553 5.94 21.52 23.79
N TRP A 554 5.02 21.27 24.73
CA TRP A 554 3.82 22.11 24.88
C TRP A 554 4.12 23.51 25.38
N ASN A 555 5.04 23.68 26.34
CA ASN A 555 5.51 25.00 26.75
C ASN A 555 6.11 25.76 25.55
N GLY A 556 6.84 25.07 24.67
CA GLY A 556 7.34 25.62 23.41
C GLY A 556 6.25 25.97 22.38
N VAL A 557 5.10 25.30 22.41
CA VAL A 557 3.90 25.67 21.64
C VAL A 557 3.32 26.98 22.15
N LEU A 558 3.07 27.09 23.47
CA LEU A 558 2.48 28.29 24.07
C LEU A 558 3.35 29.53 23.86
N ALA A 559 4.67 29.39 24.01
CA ALA A 559 5.61 30.47 23.72
C ALA A 559 5.58 30.89 22.24
N ALA A 560 5.38 29.94 21.32
CA ALA A 560 5.29 30.22 19.89
C ALA A 560 3.99 30.93 19.50
N GLU A 561 2.86 30.52 20.08
CA GLU A 561 1.57 31.20 19.93
C GLU A 561 1.66 32.65 20.44
N GLN A 562 2.23 32.84 21.63
CA GLN A 562 2.44 34.17 22.23
C GLN A 562 3.34 35.05 21.35
N ALA A 563 4.47 34.52 20.87
CA ALA A 563 5.39 35.26 20.01
C ALA A 563 4.77 35.66 18.66
N ALA A 564 3.88 34.82 18.12
CA ALA A 564 3.15 35.11 16.89
C ALA A 564 1.90 35.98 17.11
N GLY A 565 1.52 36.29 18.37
CA GLY A 565 0.32 37.05 18.69
C GLY A 565 -0.98 36.33 18.28
N VAL A 566 -0.96 34.99 18.26
CA VAL A 566 -2.10 34.14 17.85
C VAL A 566 -2.50 33.21 18.99
N GLY A 567 -3.71 32.64 18.90
CA GLY A 567 -4.16 31.54 19.75
C GLY A 567 -5.40 31.84 20.59
N PRO A 568 -5.98 30.81 21.24
CA PRO A 568 -5.55 29.41 21.23
C PRO A 568 -5.86 28.74 19.88
N LEU A 569 -4.84 28.21 19.21
CA LEU A 569 -4.99 27.54 17.92
C LEU A 569 -5.47 26.09 18.13
N PRO A 570 -6.20 25.52 17.17
CA PRO A 570 -6.53 24.10 17.22
C PRO A 570 -5.25 23.26 17.06
N ALA A 571 -5.17 22.11 17.73
CA ALA A 571 -3.95 21.32 17.85
C ALA A 571 -4.10 19.87 17.39
N LEU A 572 -3.16 19.42 16.55
CA LEU A 572 -2.96 18.03 16.19
C LEU A 572 -1.75 17.49 16.93
N LEU A 573 -1.97 16.48 17.77
CA LEU A 573 -0.97 15.84 18.61
C LEU A 573 -0.55 14.52 17.97
N LEU A 574 0.75 14.33 17.84
CA LEU A 574 1.36 13.14 17.28
C LEU A 574 2.08 12.41 18.42
N CYS A 575 1.70 11.16 18.69
CA CYS A 575 2.18 10.43 19.85
C CYS A 575 2.63 9.00 19.48
N GLU A 576 3.73 8.51 20.08
CA GLU A 576 4.10 7.09 19.95
C GLU A 576 3.18 6.15 20.75
N SER A 577 2.49 6.65 21.78
CA SER A 577 1.54 5.87 22.58
C SER A 577 0.43 6.74 23.18
N GLU A 578 -0.71 6.13 23.55
CA GLU A 578 -1.80 6.81 24.28
C GLU A 578 -1.36 7.44 25.61
N ARG A 579 -0.28 6.91 26.21
CA ARG A 579 0.22 7.38 27.50
C ARG A 579 0.87 8.75 27.43
N CYS A 580 1.24 9.19 26.22
CA CYS A 580 1.69 10.55 25.97
C CYS A 580 0.46 11.44 25.83
N ASP A 581 0.03 12.04 26.94
CA ASP A 581 -1.10 12.96 26.97
C ASP A 581 -0.67 14.37 27.40
N LEU A 582 -1.45 15.36 26.96
CA LEU A 582 -1.31 16.72 27.45
C LEU A 582 -2.02 16.87 28.80
N PRO A 583 -1.51 17.72 29.71
CA PRO A 583 -2.27 18.09 30.90
C PRO A 583 -3.65 18.65 30.50
N ALA A 584 -4.74 18.20 31.13
CA ALA A 584 -6.10 18.61 30.77
C ALA A 584 -6.30 20.14 30.77
N ALA A 585 -5.60 20.86 31.66
CA ALA A 585 -5.60 22.32 31.72
C ALA A 585 -5.03 22.97 30.44
N SER A 586 -4.06 22.32 29.80
CA SER A 586 -3.36 22.79 28.60
C SER A 586 -4.22 22.71 27.34
N ALA A 587 -5.22 21.82 27.32
CA ALA A 587 -6.15 21.63 26.21
C ALA A 587 -7.41 22.51 26.32
N ARG A 588 -7.57 23.28 27.40
CA ARG A 588 -8.79 24.05 27.67
C ARG A 588 -9.00 25.14 26.60
N GLY A 589 -10.20 25.18 26.03
CA GLY A 589 -10.58 26.20 25.04
C GLY A 589 -10.02 25.99 23.63
N ARG A 590 -9.39 24.85 23.32
CA ARG A 590 -8.91 24.50 21.98
C ARG A 590 -9.49 23.17 21.51
N ARG A 591 -9.68 23.04 20.19
CA ARG A 591 -9.97 21.76 19.55
C ARG A 591 -8.67 20.95 19.48
N VAL A 592 -8.72 19.68 19.86
CA VAL A 592 -7.55 18.80 19.87
C VAL A 592 -7.87 17.50 19.14
N ARG A 593 -6.94 17.07 18.29
CA ARG A 593 -6.96 15.76 17.62
C ARG A 593 -5.66 15.02 17.91
N ARG A 594 -5.73 13.69 17.95
CA ARG A 594 -4.57 12.83 18.19
C ARG A 594 -4.39 11.87 17.02
N LEU A 595 -3.13 11.59 16.71
CA LEU A 595 -2.73 10.62 15.71
C LEU A 595 -1.47 9.89 16.22
N LEU A 596 -1.41 8.57 16.04
CA LEU A 596 -0.23 7.81 16.44
C LEU A 596 0.90 7.98 15.42
N THR A 597 2.14 7.91 15.89
CA THR A 597 3.32 7.82 15.01
C THR A 597 3.82 6.37 14.95
N PRO A 598 4.17 5.85 13.77
CA PRO A 598 4.03 6.48 12.45
C PRO A 598 2.57 6.57 11.98
N PHE A 599 2.27 7.45 11.03
CA PHE A 599 0.90 7.67 10.52
C PHE A 599 0.82 7.67 8.99
N ASN A 600 -0.35 7.33 8.44
CA ASN A 600 -0.66 7.57 7.04
C ASN A 600 -0.89 9.08 6.76
N ALA A 601 -0.22 9.63 5.75
CA ALA A 601 -0.29 11.05 5.39
C ALA A 601 -1.71 11.52 5.03
N ARG A 602 -2.55 10.65 4.42
CA ARG A 602 -3.94 10.99 4.09
C ARG A 602 -4.77 11.16 5.36
N LEU A 603 -4.54 10.32 6.36
CA LEU A 603 -5.20 10.41 7.65
C LEU A 603 -4.80 11.70 8.39
N PHE A 604 -3.52 12.07 8.33
CA PHE A 604 -3.07 13.37 8.82
C PHE A 604 -3.81 14.54 8.16
N VAL A 605 -3.90 14.54 6.83
CA VAL A 605 -4.61 15.59 6.07
C VAL A 605 -6.08 15.65 6.47
N GLU A 606 -6.74 14.50 6.60
CA GLU A 606 -8.12 14.43 7.04
C GLU A 606 -8.32 14.99 8.45
N CYS A 607 -7.46 14.59 9.40
CA CYS A 607 -7.49 15.11 10.77
C CYS A 607 -7.28 16.63 10.79
N ALA A 608 -6.28 17.12 10.06
CA ALA A 608 -5.99 18.55 9.98
C ALA A 608 -7.15 19.35 9.36
N ARG A 609 -7.76 18.85 8.28
CA ARG A 609 -8.93 19.46 7.65
C ARG A 609 -10.10 19.56 8.62
N ARG A 610 -10.48 18.47 9.27
CA ARG A 610 -11.58 18.43 10.26
C ARG A 610 -11.32 19.36 11.44
N LEU A 611 -10.06 19.50 11.83
CA LEU A 611 -9.62 20.31 12.97
C LEU A 611 -9.72 21.82 12.68
N ILE A 612 -9.34 22.24 11.47
CA ILE A 612 -9.32 23.65 11.04
C ILE A 612 -10.69 24.12 10.53
N SER A 613 -11.36 23.31 9.69
CA SER A 613 -12.63 23.64 9.03
C SER A 613 -13.74 22.63 9.38
N PRO A 614 -14.31 22.66 10.60
CA PRO A 614 -15.30 21.67 11.04
C PRO A 614 -16.62 21.69 10.24
N GLY A 615 -16.98 22.81 9.62
CA GLY A 615 -18.26 22.97 8.89
C GLY A 615 -18.29 22.41 7.45
N GLU A 616 -17.14 22.22 6.81
CA GLU A 616 -17.08 21.70 5.42
C GLU A 616 -17.17 20.16 5.33
N ALA A 617 -16.91 19.47 6.44
CA ALA A 617 -16.92 18.00 6.49
C ALA A 617 -18.33 17.40 6.42
N ALA A 618 -19.36 18.13 6.87
CA ALA A 618 -20.76 17.68 6.84
C ALA A 618 -21.36 17.66 5.41
N GLY A 619 -20.79 18.41 4.47
CA GLY A 619 -21.33 18.57 3.11
C GLY A 619 -20.87 17.52 2.08
N ARG A 620 -19.85 16.71 2.38
CA ARG A 620 -19.29 15.71 1.44
C ARG A 620 -19.43 14.26 1.88
N SER A 621 -20.03 13.99 3.04
CA SER A 621 -20.49 12.65 3.41
C SER A 621 -21.87 12.31 2.82
N ALA A 622 -22.45 13.24 2.06
CA ALA A 622 -23.77 13.13 1.42
C ALA A 622 -23.70 13.24 -0.12
N ALA A 623 -22.51 13.06 -0.72
CA ALA A 623 -22.32 13.10 -2.17
C ALA A 623 -21.53 11.88 -2.65
#